data_AF-A0A1L9B5G2-F1
#
_entry.id   AF-A0A1L9B5G2-F1
#
_cell.length_a   1.000
_cell.length_b   1.000
_cell.length_c   1.000
_cell.angle_alpha   90.00
_cell.angle_beta   90.00
_cell.angle_gamma   90.00
#
_symmetry.space_group_name_H-M   'P 1'
#
loop_
_entity.id
_entity.type
_entity.pdbx_description
1 polymer ?
#
loop_
_entity_poly.entity_id
_entity_poly.type
_entity_poly.pdbx_seq_one_letter_code
_entity_poly.pdbx_strand_id
1 'polypeptide(L)'
;MFGERLSAMVGLLVGKYRLSKRLVRDALSDLLGVKLSLGAIRDREQEMSEALSAPVAQAEEYVRDQDATNLDETGWYEGKGEGGHRRAWLWVAATALVAVFRITSSRGSEVAKALLGTDFAGFLTTDRWSAYNWYDTALRQLCWSHLTRDFQGFIDRGGEGARIGQELMAERNRMFKWWHRVRDGTLARDAFERRMKEVEQK
;
A
#
# COMPACT_ATOMS: atom_id res chain seq x y z
N MET A 1 32.85 5.75 16.86
CA MET A 1 31.40 6.02 16.77
C MET A 1 31.20 7.17 15.80
N PHE A 2 30.28 7.05 14.84
CA PHE A 2 29.96 8.16 13.92
C PHE A 2 28.94 9.08 14.59
N GLY A 3 28.95 10.37 14.26
CA GLY A 3 28.01 11.33 14.83
C GLY A 3 26.61 11.19 14.26
N GLU A 4 25.59 11.57 15.04
CA GLU A 4 24.16 11.43 14.71
C GLU A 4 23.78 12.01 13.36
N ARG A 5 24.35 13.17 12.99
CA ARG A 5 24.08 13.81 11.68
C ARG A 5 24.53 12.96 10.49
N LEU A 6 25.67 12.27 10.64
CA LEU A 6 26.18 11.38 9.61
C LEU A 6 25.32 10.10 9.54
N SER A 7 24.93 9.53 10.68
CA SER A 7 23.99 8.39 10.75
C SER A 7 22.67 8.72 10.05
N ALA A 8 22.07 9.88 10.38
CA ALA A 8 20.81 10.33 9.81
C ALA A 8 20.92 10.54 8.29
N MET A 9 22.02 11.13 7.82
CA MET A 9 22.23 11.35 6.40
C MET A 9 22.45 10.03 5.64
N VAL A 10 23.16 9.05 6.22
CA VAL A 10 23.23 7.69 5.67
C VAL A 10 21.82 7.10 5.55
N GLY A 11 21.02 7.15 6.62
CA GLY A 11 19.64 6.67 6.61
C GLY A 11 18.78 7.34 5.54
N LEU A 12 18.92 8.65 5.36
CA LEU A 12 18.20 9.41 4.34
C LEU A 12 18.61 9.00 2.91
N LEU A 13 19.91 8.87 2.64
CA LEU A 13 20.44 8.50 1.33
C LEU A 13 20.01 7.09 0.91
N VAL A 14 20.00 6.15 1.86
CA VAL A 14 19.52 4.79 1.61
C VAL A 14 18.00 4.75 1.51
N GLY A 15 17.28 5.25 2.52
CA GLY A 15 15.84 5.05 2.64
C GLY A 15 15.01 5.91 1.69
N LYS A 16 15.30 7.21 1.63
CA LYS A 16 14.54 8.17 0.81
C LYS A 16 15.07 8.25 -0.61
N TYR A 17 16.39 8.38 -0.77
CA TYR A 17 17.02 8.55 -2.09
C TYR A 17 17.39 7.25 -2.78
N ARG A 18 17.21 6.10 -2.09
CA ARG A 18 17.35 4.75 -2.68
C ARG A 18 18.72 4.49 -3.30
N LEU A 19 19.76 5.15 -2.78
CA LEU A 19 21.13 4.93 -3.24
C LEU A 19 21.64 3.57 -2.77
N SER A 20 22.41 2.89 -3.64
CA SER A 20 23.13 1.69 -3.22
C SER A 20 24.18 2.06 -2.16
N LYS A 21 24.55 1.12 -1.29
CA LYS A 21 25.57 1.35 -0.24
C LYS A 21 26.91 1.84 -0.81
N ARG A 22 27.26 1.42 -2.03
CA ARG A 22 28.45 1.92 -2.74
C ARG A 22 28.30 3.38 -3.13
N LEU A 23 27.15 3.76 -3.69
CA LEU A 23 26.87 5.16 -4.03
C LEU A 23 26.80 6.05 -2.78
N VAL A 24 26.26 5.55 -1.67
CA VAL A 24 26.29 6.28 -0.39
C VAL A 24 27.73 6.50 0.08
N ARG A 25 28.58 5.47 0.06
CA ARG A 25 30.00 5.61 0.37
C ARG A 25 30.67 6.67 -0.52
N ASP A 26 30.47 6.57 -1.83
CA ASP A 26 31.12 7.44 -2.81
C ASP A 26 30.63 8.89 -2.62
N ALA A 27 29.32 9.11 -2.49
CA ALA A 27 28.74 10.43 -2.23
C ALA A 27 29.26 11.07 -0.93
N LEU A 28 29.38 10.30 0.16
CA LEU A 28 29.89 10.81 1.43
C LEU A 28 31.39 11.13 1.38
N SER A 29 32.15 10.36 0.61
CA SER A 29 33.56 10.63 0.36
C SER A 29 33.73 11.90 -0.47
N ASP A 30 32.98 12.03 -1.55
CA ASP A 30 33.14 13.13 -2.51
C ASP A 30 32.63 14.47 -1.96
N LEU A 31 31.49 14.44 -1.25
CA LEU A 31 30.85 15.67 -0.77
C LEU A 31 31.41 16.14 0.57
N LEU A 32 31.80 15.22 1.45
CA LEU A 32 32.17 15.54 2.84
C LEU A 32 33.56 15.03 3.25
N GLY A 33 34.29 14.36 2.35
CA GLY A 33 35.59 13.76 2.67
C GLY A 33 35.51 12.56 3.62
N VAL A 34 34.31 12.01 3.88
CA VAL A 34 34.12 10.95 4.88
C VAL A 34 34.26 9.58 4.24
N LYS A 35 35.25 8.81 4.71
CA LYS A 35 35.49 7.44 4.25
C LYS A 35 34.76 6.43 5.15
N LEU A 36 33.71 5.82 4.62
CA LEU A 36 32.97 4.73 5.29
C LEU A 36 33.21 3.39 4.61
N SER A 37 33.26 2.31 5.39
CA SER A 37 33.12 0.96 4.85
C SER A 37 31.65 0.65 4.56
N LEU A 38 31.38 -0.34 3.70
CA LEU A 38 30.01 -0.80 3.46
C LEU A 38 29.37 -1.38 4.72
N GLY A 39 30.16 -2.02 5.58
CA GLY A 39 29.72 -2.49 6.89
C GLY A 39 29.31 -1.34 7.81
N ALA A 40 30.12 -0.27 7.85
CA ALA A 40 29.77 0.92 8.62
C ALA A 40 28.43 1.52 8.17
N ILE A 41 28.18 1.62 6.87
CA ILE A 41 26.89 2.09 6.32
C ILE A 41 25.74 1.19 6.81
N ARG A 42 25.88 -0.14 6.69
CA ARG A 42 24.87 -1.10 7.17
C ARG A 42 24.59 -0.93 8.67
N ASP A 43 25.62 -0.70 9.48
CA ASP A 43 25.44 -0.53 10.92
C ASP A 43 24.73 0.78 11.25
N ARG A 44 24.92 1.85 10.45
CA ARG A 44 24.15 3.10 10.59
C ARG A 44 22.70 2.92 10.15
N GLU A 45 22.44 2.15 9.10
CA GLU A 45 21.06 1.80 8.71
C GLU A 45 20.35 1.06 9.85
N GLN A 46 21.04 0.12 10.50
CA GLN A 46 20.49 -0.64 11.63
C GLN A 46 20.20 0.26 12.83
N GLU A 47 21.14 1.14 13.19
CA GLU A 47 20.98 2.15 14.24
C GLU A 47 19.76 3.05 13.97
N MET A 48 19.59 3.50 12.73
CA MET A 48 18.40 4.29 12.34
C MET A 48 17.12 3.46 12.39
N SER A 49 17.15 2.19 12.00
CA SER A 49 16.00 1.30 12.08
C SER A 49 15.56 1.09 13.54
N GLU A 50 16.50 0.96 14.46
CA GLU A 50 16.24 0.83 15.90
C GLU A 50 15.62 2.13 16.45
N ALA A 51 16.18 3.28 16.08
CA ALA A 51 15.65 4.59 16.49
C ALA A 51 14.22 4.85 15.99
N LEU A 52 13.85 4.29 14.82
CA LEU A 52 12.51 4.43 14.23
C LEU A 52 11.51 3.38 14.71
N SER A 53 11.93 2.40 15.50
CA SER A 53 11.06 1.28 15.94
C SER A 53 9.81 1.76 16.69
N ALA A 54 9.96 2.67 17.66
CA ALA A 54 8.84 3.18 18.44
C ALA A 54 7.86 4.04 17.59
N PRO A 55 8.31 5.00 16.77
CA PRO A 55 7.43 5.69 15.82
C PRO A 55 6.69 4.75 14.85
N VAL A 56 7.34 3.68 14.39
CA VAL A 56 6.69 2.68 13.51
C VAL A 56 5.61 1.90 14.27
N ALA A 57 5.86 1.52 15.52
CA ALA A 57 4.85 0.87 16.35
C ALA A 57 3.63 1.78 16.62
N GLN A 58 3.86 3.08 16.87
CA GLN A 58 2.79 4.06 17.00
C GLN A 58 1.99 4.23 15.71
N ALA A 59 2.66 4.23 14.55
CA ALA A 59 1.99 4.27 13.25
C ALA A 59 1.14 3.01 13.00
N GLU A 60 1.61 1.83 13.42
CA GLU A 60 0.84 0.60 13.38
C GLU A 60 -0.42 0.69 14.24
N GLU A 61 -0.29 1.12 15.50
CA GLU A 61 -1.43 1.32 16.39
C GLU A 61 -2.44 2.32 15.82
N TYR A 62 -1.95 3.44 15.29
CA TYR A 62 -2.80 4.46 14.66
C TYR A 62 -3.66 3.87 13.54
N VAL A 63 -3.06 3.06 12.64
CA VAL A 63 -3.77 2.47 11.51
C VAL A 63 -4.85 1.48 11.95
N ARG A 64 -4.61 0.74 13.04
CA ARG A 64 -5.59 -0.21 13.59
C ARG A 64 -6.81 0.48 14.20
N ASP A 65 -6.64 1.73 14.64
CA ASP A 65 -7.69 2.52 15.31
C ASP A 65 -8.53 3.38 14.35
N GLN A 66 -8.28 3.32 13.03
CA GLN A 66 -9.01 4.14 12.06
C GLN A 66 -10.32 3.48 11.59
N ASP A 67 -11.35 4.31 11.37
CA ASP A 67 -12.63 3.90 10.80
C ASP A 67 -12.54 3.39 9.35
N ALA A 68 -11.46 3.71 8.63
CA ALA A 68 -11.25 3.27 7.26
C ALA A 68 -9.77 3.09 6.92
N THR A 69 -9.45 1.94 6.33
CA THR A 69 -8.08 1.56 5.96
C THR A 69 -8.06 0.91 4.58
N ASN A 70 -7.05 1.24 3.77
CA ASN A 70 -6.74 0.57 2.52
C ASN A 70 -5.64 -0.47 2.77
N LEU A 71 -5.79 -1.67 2.24
CA LEU A 71 -4.80 -2.73 2.37
C LEU A 71 -4.46 -3.28 0.99
N ASP A 72 -3.16 -3.38 0.70
CA ASP A 72 -2.64 -3.85 -0.60
C ASP A 72 -1.26 -4.48 -0.41
N GLU A 73 -0.81 -5.21 -1.42
CA GLU A 73 0.45 -5.92 -1.40
C GLU A 73 1.09 -6.10 -2.77
N THR A 74 2.42 -5.97 -2.82
CA THR A 74 3.19 -6.20 -4.04
C THR A 74 4.39 -7.08 -3.78
N GLY A 75 4.71 -7.99 -4.70
CA GLY A 75 5.73 -9.02 -4.50
C GLY A 75 6.93 -8.89 -5.44
N TRP A 76 8.10 -9.33 -4.99
CA TRP A 76 9.33 -9.46 -5.79
C TRP A 76 10.09 -10.75 -5.45
N TYR A 77 11.14 -11.01 -6.22
CA TYR A 77 12.08 -12.12 -6.00
C TYR A 77 13.34 -11.64 -5.28
N GLU A 78 13.75 -12.33 -4.22
CA GLU A 78 14.96 -12.04 -3.42
C GLU A 78 16.14 -12.97 -3.75
N GLY A 79 16.15 -13.48 -4.98
CA GLY A 79 17.14 -14.46 -5.45
C GLY A 79 16.69 -15.90 -5.27
N LYS A 80 17.66 -16.82 -5.28
CA LYS A 80 17.42 -18.27 -5.13
C LYS A 80 17.55 -18.68 -3.66
N GLY A 81 16.79 -19.66 -3.25
CA GLY A 81 16.88 -20.36 -1.97
C GLY A 81 16.63 -21.85 -2.17
N GLU A 82 16.49 -22.59 -1.07
CA GLU A 82 16.12 -24.00 -1.14
C GLU A 82 14.74 -24.14 -1.81
N GLY A 83 14.69 -24.92 -2.89
CA GLY A 83 13.45 -25.16 -3.64
C GLY A 83 13.07 -24.11 -4.70
N GLY A 84 13.90 -23.11 -4.99
CA GLY A 84 13.69 -22.20 -6.12
C GLY A 84 13.85 -20.72 -5.79
N HIS A 85 13.05 -19.86 -6.43
CA HIS A 85 13.10 -18.43 -6.19
C HIS A 85 12.43 -18.06 -4.85
N ARG A 86 13.16 -17.37 -3.98
CA ARG A 86 12.59 -16.79 -2.76
C ARG A 86 11.76 -15.56 -3.13
N ARG A 87 10.58 -15.47 -2.54
CA ARG A 87 9.65 -14.36 -2.74
C ARG A 87 9.50 -13.55 -1.47
N ALA A 88 9.37 -12.24 -1.64
CA ALA A 88 8.97 -11.33 -0.58
C ALA A 88 7.81 -10.47 -1.07
N TRP A 89 7.05 -9.96 -0.11
CA TRP A 89 5.91 -9.09 -0.32
C TRP A 89 6.00 -7.88 0.58
N LEU A 90 5.79 -6.71 -0.01
CA LEU A 90 5.58 -5.45 0.67
C LEU A 90 4.09 -5.28 0.81
N TRP A 91 3.64 -5.35 2.05
CA TRP A 91 2.29 -5.01 2.45
C TRP A 91 2.21 -3.55 2.83
N VAL A 92 1.08 -2.92 2.53
CA VAL A 92 0.78 -1.56 2.94
C VAL A 92 -0.60 -1.48 3.54
N ALA A 93 -0.69 -0.91 4.74
CA ALA A 93 -1.94 -0.48 5.36
C ALA A 93 -1.96 1.05 5.39
N ALA A 94 -2.88 1.67 4.66
CA ALA A 94 -2.91 3.12 4.42
C ALA A 94 -4.25 3.74 4.80
N THR A 95 -4.17 4.77 5.63
CA THR A 95 -5.29 5.59 6.10
C THR A 95 -5.19 6.99 5.48
N ALA A 96 -6.05 7.93 5.88
CA ALA A 96 -6.00 9.29 5.37
C ALA A 96 -4.67 10.01 5.71
N LEU A 97 -4.05 9.70 6.84
CA LEU A 97 -2.88 10.42 7.36
C LEU A 97 -1.62 9.55 7.48
N VAL A 98 -1.78 8.25 7.73
CA VAL A 98 -0.67 7.34 8.02
C VAL A 98 -0.70 6.12 7.11
N ALA A 99 0.46 5.78 6.56
CA ALA A 99 0.69 4.54 5.84
C ALA A 99 1.81 3.73 6.51
N VAL A 100 1.53 2.47 6.77
CA VAL A 100 2.47 1.50 7.35
C VAL A 100 2.84 0.49 6.29
N PHE A 101 4.13 0.17 6.24
CA PHE A 101 4.70 -0.80 5.31
C PHE A 101 5.32 -1.96 6.07
N ARG A 102 5.11 -3.20 5.59
CA ARG A 102 5.73 -4.40 6.16
C ARG A 102 6.21 -5.33 5.06
N ILE A 103 7.48 -5.74 5.15
CA ILE A 103 8.05 -6.76 4.26
C ILE A 103 7.93 -8.12 4.94
N THR A 104 7.46 -9.12 4.20
CA THR A 104 7.25 -10.49 4.69
C THR A 104 7.49 -11.50 3.58
N SER A 105 7.78 -12.75 3.96
CA SER A 105 7.90 -13.90 3.06
C SER A 105 6.56 -14.56 2.74
N SER A 106 5.43 -13.94 3.08
CA SER A 106 4.09 -14.48 2.84
C SER A 106 3.14 -13.44 2.24
N ARG A 107 2.24 -13.91 1.37
CA ARG A 107 1.09 -13.17 0.83
C ARG A 107 -0.25 -13.66 1.39
N GLY A 108 -0.21 -14.41 2.50
CA GLY A 108 -1.40 -15.02 3.10
C GLY A 108 -2.23 -14.04 3.93
N SER A 109 -3.48 -14.43 4.21
CA SER A 109 -4.43 -13.68 5.06
C SER A 109 -3.87 -13.35 6.44
N GLU A 110 -3.01 -14.20 6.99
CA GLU A 110 -2.46 -14.01 8.33
C GLU A 110 -1.59 -12.75 8.43
N VAL A 111 -0.95 -12.33 7.34
CA VAL A 111 -0.20 -11.06 7.32
C VAL A 111 -1.17 -9.88 7.36
N ALA A 112 -2.24 -9.93 6.55
CA ALA A 112 -3.27 -8.89 6.53
C ALA A 112 -3.91 -8.71 7.91
N LYS A 113 -4.30 -9.82 8.56
CA LYS A 113 -4.86 -9.82 9.91
C LYS A 113 -3.87 -9.27 10.94
N ALA A 114 -2.60 -9.64 10.87
CA ALA A 114 -1.60 -9.12 11.80
C ALA A 114 -1.34 -7.62 11.63
N LEU A 115 -1.49 -7.08 10.41
CA LEU A 115 -1.37 -5.63 10.17
C LEU A 115 -2.57 -4.87 10.73
N LEU A 116 -3.79 -5.33 10.44
CA LEU A 116 -5.04 -4.70 10.91
C LEU A 116 -5.32 -4.91 12.40
N GLY A 117 -4.74 -5.94 13.02
CA GLY A 117 -5.17 -6.40 14.33
C GLY A 117 -6.41 -7.30 14.24
N THR A 118 -6.70 -8.02 15.32
CA THR A 118 -7.82 -8.98 15.38
C THR A 118 -9.19 -8.31 15.47
N ASP A 119 -9.24 -7.06 15.94
CA ASP A 119 -10.49 -6.38 16.32
C ASP A 119 -10.84 -5.22 15.38
N PHE A 120 -10.23 -5.16 14.19
CA PHE A 120 -10.51 -4.09 13.22
C PHE A 120 -11.95 -4.18 12.69
N ALA A 121 -12.77 -3.18 13.01
CA ALA A 121 -14.18 -3.11 12.64
C ALA A 121 -14.52 -1.95 11.68
N GLY A 122 -13.51 -1.30 11.09
CA GLY A 122 -13.68 -0.20 10.14
C GLY A 122 -13.93 -0.64 8.69
N PHE A 123 -14.13 0.31 7.80
CA PHE A 123 -14.23 0.05 6.36
C PHE A 123 -12.87 -0.34 5.78
N LEU A 124 -12.76 -1.56 5.26
CA LEU A 124 -11.56 -2.06 4.64
C LEU A 124 -11.66 -1.95 3.11
N THR A 125 -10.74 -1.23 2.48
CA THR A 125 -10.63 -1.18 1.02
C THR A 125 -9.49 -2.06 0.52
N THR A 126 -9.79 -3.06 -0.32
CA THR A 126 -8.80 -4.02 -0.85
C THR A 126 -8.99 -4.25 -2.35
N ASP A 127 -8.07 -4.95 -3.01
CA ASP A 127 -8.35 -5.57 -4.29
C ASP A 127 -9.27 -6.81 -4.14
N ARG A 128 -9.39 -7.63 -5.19
CA ARG A 128 -10.19 -8.87 -5.18
C ARG A 128 -9.42 -10.10 -4.68
N TRP A 129 -8.24 -9.92 -4.08
CA TRP A 129 -7.41 -11.04 -3.66
C TRP A 129 -8.10 -11.87 -2.58
N SER A 130 -8.00 -13.19 -2.72
CA SER A 130 -8.73 -14.13 -1.85
C SER A 130 -8.24 -14.09 -0.39
N ALA A 131 -7.03 -13.58 -0.14
CA ALA A 131 -6.52 -13.39 1.21
C ALA A 131 -7.34 -12.38 2.04
N TYR A 132 -8.26 -11.64 1.42
CA TYR A 132 -9.17 -10.71 2.09
C TYR A 132 -10.58 -11.26 2.32
N ASN A 133 -10.88 -12.49 1.89
CA ASN A 133 -12.23 -13.07 1.96
C ASN A 133 -12.70 -13.42 3.37
N TRP A 134 -11.83 -13.30 4.37
CA TRP A 134 -12.19 -13.46 5.78
C TRP A 134 -12.87 -12.22 6.36
N TYR A 135 -12.77 -11.05 5.71
CA TYR A 135 -13.35 -9.80 6.21
C TYR A 135 -14.83 -9.68 5.81
N ASP A 136 -15.63 -9.06 6.68
CA ASP A 136 -17.06 -8.84 6.45
C ASP A 136 -17.29 -8.06 5.14
N THR A 137 -18.10 -8.62 4.24
CA THR A 137 -18.41 -8.01 2.95
C THR A 137 -19.20 -6.71 3.08
N ALA A 138 -19.96 -6.52 4.17
CA ALA A 138 -20.68 -5.27 4.43
C ALA A 138 -19.72 -4.12 4.79
N LEU A 139 -18.54 -4.44 5.33
CA LEU A 139 -17.49 -3.49 5.71
C LEU A 139 -16.32 -3.48 4.72
N ARG A 140 -16.35 -4.32 3.67
CA ARG A 140 -15.29 -4.40 2.67
C ARG A 140 -15.67 -3.72 1.36
N GLN A 141 -14.90 -2.71 0.97
CA GLN A 141 -15.00 -2.06 -0.33
C GLN A 141 -13.93 -2.59 -1.28
N LEU A 142 -14.30 -2.86 -2.54
CA LEU A 142 -13.31 -3.11 -3.59
C LEU A 142 -12.69 -1.81 -4.08
N CYS A 143 -11.37 -1.80 -4.21
CA CYS A 143 -10.59 -0.63 -4.59
C CYS A 143 -10.93 -0.19 -6.02
N TRP A 144 -11.48 1.02 -6.16
CA TRP A 144 -11.85 1.60 -7.45
C TRP A 144 -10.68 1.77 -8.42
N SER A 145 -9.46 1.96 -7.91
CA SER A 145 -8.24 2.02 -8.74
C SER A 145 -7.88 0.66 -9.35
N HIS A 146 -8.15 -0.44 -8.64
CA HIS A 146 -8.02 -1.80 -9.18
C HIS A 146 -9.11 -2.07 -10.21
N LEU A 147 -10.38 -1.80 -9.87
CA LEU A 147 -11.52 -1.95 -10.79
C LEU A 147 -11.33 -1.15 -12.08
N THR A 148 -10.87 0.09 -11.98
CA THR A 148 -10.59 0.95 -13.14
C THR A 148 -9.56 0.32 -14.08
N ARG A 149 -8.49 -0.26 -13.54
CA ARG A 149 -7.47 -0.93 -14.35
C ARG A 149 -8.00 -2.22 -14.98
N ASP A 150 -8.82 -2.98 -14.26
CA ASP A 150 -9.47 -4.18 -14.81
C ASP A 150 -10.40 -3.81 -15.96
N PHE A 151 -11.23 -2.77 -15.81
CA PHE A 151 -12.12 -2.29 -16.85
C PHE A 151 -11.33 -1.81 -18.08
N GLN A 152 -10.21 -1.09 -17.86
CA GLN A 152 -9.34 -0.68 -18.95
C GLN A 152 -8.71 -1.89 -19.66
N GLY A 153 -8.25 -2.89 -18.90
CA GLY A 153 -7.72 -4.13 -19.47
C GLY A 153 -8.76 -4.92 -20.28
N PHE A 154 -10.06 -4.75 -20.01
CA PHE A 154 -11.13 -5.32 -20.83
C PHE A 154 -11.25 -4.56 -22.16
N ILE A 155 -11.16 -3.23 -22.13
CA ILE A 155 -11.14 -2.35 -23.31
C ILE A 155 -9.95 -2.68 -24.20
N ASP A 156 -8.75 -2.72 -23.62
CA ASP A 156 -7.49 -2.90 -24.35
C ASP A 156 -7.40 -4.27 -25.03
N ARG A 157 -8.06 -5.29 -24.47
CA ARG A 157 -8.14 -6.64 -25.06
C ARG A 157 -8.96 -6.68 -26.35
N GLY A 158 -9.90 -5.74 -26.54
CA GLY A 158 -10.79 -5.71 -27.70
C GLY A 158 -11.94 -6.71 -27.65
N GLY A 159 -12.69 -6.78 -28.76
CA GLY A 159 -13.84 -7.67 -28.93
C GLY A 159 -14.99 -7.38 -27.95
N GLU A 160 -15.72 -8.43 -27.57
CA GLU A 160 -16.84 -8.32 -26.63
C GLU A 160 -16.41 -7.79 -25.25
N GLY A 161 -15.17 -8.11 -24.83
CA GLY A 161 -14.60 -7.59 -23.60
C GLY A 161 -14.54 -6.06 -23.60
N ALA A 162 -14.25 -5.44 -24.74
CA ALA A 162 -14.15 -3.99 -24.81
C ALA A 162 -15.49 -3.29 -24.60
N ARG A 163 -16.58 -3.85 -25.12
CA ARG A 163 -17.94 -3.35 -24.87
C ARG A 163 -18.25 -3.35 -23.36
N ILE A 164 -18.00 -4.48 -22.70
CA ILE A 164 -18.23 -4.63 -21.25
C ILE A 164 -17.33 -3.66 -20.46
N GLY A 165 -16.05 -3.53 -20.84
CA GLY A 165 -15.13 -2.59 -20.19
C GLY A 165 -15.58 -1.13 -20.30
N GLN A 166 -16.09 -0.72 -21.47
CA GLN A 166 -16.65 0.61 -21.68
C GLN A 166 -17.90 0.87 -20.83
N GLU A 167 -18.81 -0.11 -20.74
CA GLU A 167 -20.00 -0.03 -19.88
C GLU A 167 -19.64 0.09 -18.40
N LEU A 168 -18.70 -0.73 -17.93
CA LEU A 168 -18.20 -0.67 -16.54
C LEU A 168 -17.51 0.68 -16.23
N MET A 169 -16.72 1.21 -17.17
CA MET A 169 -16.13 2.56 -17.04
C MET A 169 -17.21 3.65 -16.97
N ALA A 170 -18.29 3.52 -17.74
CA ALA A 170 -19.40 4.46 -17.73
C ALA A 170 -20.15 4.44 -16.38
N GLU A 171 -20.42 3.25 -15.84
CA GLU A 171 -21.06 3.12 -14.52
C GLU A 171 -20.17 3.63 -13.38
N ARG A 172 -18.85 3.35 -13.43
CA ARG A 172 -17.87 3.97 -12.52
C ARG A 172 -17.95 5.49 -12.58
N ASN A 173 -17.92 6.08 -13.78
CA ASN A 173 -18.00 7.53 -13.95
C ASN A 173 -19.29 8.10 -13.39
N ARG A 174 -20.42 7.41 -13.59
CA ARG A 174 -21.71 7.79 -13.03
C ARG A 174 -21.70 7.75 -11.50
N MET A 175 -21.15 6.69 -10.91
CA MET A 175 -21.00 6.54 -9.46
C MET A 175 -20.23 7.73 -8.88
N PHE A 176 -19.02 8.02 -9.39
CA PHE A 176 -18.20 9.12 -8.86
C PHE A 176 -18.81 10.49 -9.11
N LYS A 177 -19.48 10.70 -10.25
CA LYS A 177 -20.22 11.95 -10.52
C LYS A 177 -21.22 12.26 -9.41
N TRP A 178 -21.99 11.26 -8.96
CA TRP A 178 -22.99 11.48 -7.91
C TRP A 178 -22.38 11.45 -6.51
N TRP A 179 -21.39 10.59 -6.27
CA TRP A 179 -20.68 10.51 -5.00
C TRP A 179 -19.99 11.83 -4.65
N HIS A 180 -19.33 12.49 -5.60
CA HIS A 180 -18.71 13.80 -5.35
C HIS A 180 -19.74 14.83 -4.89
N ARG A 181 -20.96 14.79 -5.41
CA ARG A 181 -22.03 15.69 -4.94
C ARG A 181 -22.47 15.38 -3.51
N VAL A 182 -22.49 14.11 -3.12
CA VAL A 182 -22.76 13.71 -1.72
C VAL A 182 -21.66 14.20 -0.81
N ARG A 183 -20.39 13.93 -1.17
CA ARG A 183 -19.21 14.40 -0.45
C ARG A 183 -19.22 15.92 -0.26
N ASP A 184 -19.58 16.65 -1.31
CA ASP A 184 -19.59 18.12 -1.32
C ASP A 184 -20.88 18.70 -0.70
N GLY A 185 -21.80 17.86 -0.20
CA GLY A 185 -23.05 18.28 0.45
C GLY A 185 -24.13 18.83 -0.50
N THR A 186 -23.94 18.72 -1.83
CA THR A 186 -24.88 19.22 -2.86
C THR A 186 -25.92 18.19 -3.30
N LEU A 187 -25.91 16.99 -2.71
CA LEU A 187 -26.85 15.91 -2.94
C LEU A 187 -26.99 15.08 -1.65
N ALA A 188 -28.22 14.82 -1.22
CA ALA A 188 -28.47 13.92 -0.09
C ALA A 188 -28.15 12.45 -0.47
N ARG A 189 -27.76 11.64 0.51
CA ARG A 189 -27.33 10.25 0.30
C ARG A 189 -28.45 9.37 -0.27
N ASP A 190 -29.68 9.55 0.21
CA ASP A 190 -30.87 8.85 -0.31
C ASP A 190 -31.12 9.16 -1.80
N ALA A 191 -30.87 10.40 -2.22
CA ALA A 191 -30.98 10.82 -3.61
C ALA A 191 -29.85 10.25 -4.48
N PHE A 192 -28.66 10.02 -3.91
CA PHE A 192 -27.59 9.28 -4.56
C PHE A 192 -27.97 7.82 -4.78
N GLU A 193 -28.48 7.14 -3.75
CA GLU A 193 -28.91 5.74 -3.81
C GLU A 193 -30.00 5.54 -4.88
N ARG A 194 -31.01 6.42 -4.93
CA ARG A 194 -32.03 6.39 -6.00
C ARG A 194 -31.47 6.58 -7.42
N ARG A 195 -30.32 7.27 -7.56
CA ARG A 195 -29.64 7.50 -8.86
C ARG A 195 -28.69 6.36 -9.24
N MET A 196 -28.25 5.57 -8.28
CA MET A 196 -27.40 4.40 -8.46
C MET A 196 -28.26 3.14 -8.47
N LYS A 197 -28.81 2.81 -9.65
CA LYS A 197 -29.55 1.55 -9.84
C LYS A 197 -28.64 0.35 -9.56
N GLU A 198 -29.23 -0.72 -9.03
CA GLU A 198 -28.53 -1.99 -8.86
C GLU A 198 -28.03 -2.50 -10.23
N VAL A 199 -26.77 -2.92 -10.25
CA VAL A 199 -26.11 -3.44 -11.46
C VAL A 199 -26.49 -4.91 -11.70
N GLU A 200 -26.80 -5.64 -10.62
CA GLU A 200 -27.36 -6.99 -10.69
C GLU A 200 -28.88 -6.90 -10.62
N GLN A 201 -29.55 -7.24 -11.72
CA GLN A 201 -30.99 -7.48 -11.70
C GLN A 201 -31.19 -8.95 -11.31
N LYS A 202 -31.82 -9.20 -10.16
CA LYS A 202 -32.23 -10.54 -9.75
C LYS A 202 -33.26 -11.14 -10.70
#